data_AF-T1JLI8-F1
#
_entry.id   AF-T1JLI8-F1
#
_cell.length_a   1.000
_cell.length_b   1.000
_cell.length_c   1.000
_cell.angle_alpha   90.00
_cell.angle_beta   90.00
_cell.angle_gamma   90.00
#
_symmetry.space_group_name_H-M   'P 1'
#
loop_
_entity.id
_entity.type
_entity.pdbx_description
1 polymer ?
#
loop_
_entity_poly.entity_id
_entity_poly.type
_entity_poly.pdbx_seq_one_letter_code
_entity_poly.pdbx_strand_id
1 'polypeptide(L)'
;MDNYSSHWFVKGSKGDLQLLRLGDRVSQKVDALVIRGARVSDSGTYVCVANNLVGAEQAETLLTVTAPLHAKIEPAVLVAEIKKPAAFACVISGSPVSSVTWMKDGKPIVSPKPVRAAYNEKLRIESVTTEDRGMYQCIVENDYQIRQATAELRLG
;
A
#
# COMPACT_ATOMS: atom_id res chain seq x y z
N MET A 1 -3.29 -47.40 5.62
CA MET A 1 -3.18 -46.33 4.63
C MET A 1 -4.14 -45.25 5.09
N ASP A 2 -3.60 -44.18 5.64
CA ASP A 2 -4.41 -43.12 6.23
C ASP A 2 -5.18 -42.41 5.11
N ASN A 3 -6.50 -42.50 5.14
CA ASN A 3 -7.39 -41.87 4.17
C ASN A 3 -7.55 -40.39 4.51
N TYR A 4 -6.44 -39.65 4.45
CA TYR A 4 -6.33 -38.22 4.69
C TYR A 4 -5.98 -37.53 3.37
N SER A 5 -6.74 -36.48 3.04
CA SER A 5 -6.38 -35.53 1.99
C SER A 5 -6.45 -34.10 2.52
N SER A 6 -5.63 -33.23 1.95
CA SER A 6 -5.67 -31.79 2.22
C SER A 6 -5.62 -31.01 0.92
N HIS A 7 -6.35 -29.91 0.87
CA HIS A 7 -6.41 -29.03 -0.28
C HIS A 7 -6.43 -27.56 0.15
N TRP A 8 -5.75 -26.71 -0.61
CA TRP A 8 -5.71 -25.28 -0.38
C TRP A 8 -6.73 -24.54 -1.24
N PHE A 9 -7.35 -23.53 -0.65
CA PHE A 9 -8.35 -22.66 -1.26
C PHE A 9 -7.97 -21.20 -1.04
N VAL A 10 -8.34 -20.33 -1.97
CA VAL A 10 -8.40 -18.88 -1.75
C VAL A 10 -9.82 -18.52 -1.34
N LYS A 11 -9.96 -17.76 -0.27
CA LYS A 11 -11.25 -17.27 0.21
C LYS A 11 -11.58 -15.96 -0.49
N GLY A 12 -12.66 -15.95 -1.27
CA GLY A 12 -13.18 -14.77 -1.95
C GLY A 12 -13.74 -13.74 -0.96
N SER A 13 -14.04 -12.54 -1.46
CA SER A 13 -14.58 -11.45 -0.64
C SER A 13 -15.98 -11.74 -0.08
N LYS A 14 -16.71 -12.69 -0.66
CA LYS A 14 -18.01 -13.17 -0.17
C LYS A 14 -17.89 -14.38 0.75
N GLY A 15 -16.66 -14.81 1.07
CA GLY A 15 -16.37 -15.97 1.91
C GLY A 15 -16.39 -17.31 1.16
N ASP A 16 -16.60 -17.31 -0.16
CA ASP A 16 -16.56 -18.49 -1.00
C ASP A 16 -15.14 -19.06 -1.11
N LEU A 17 -15.00 -20.38 -1.06
CA LEU A 17 -13.72 -21.07 -1.19
C LEU A 17 -13.50 -21.49 -2.64
N GLN A 18 -12.48 -20.91 -3.28
CA GLN A 18 -12.06 -21.28 -4.62
C GLN A 18 -10.80 -22.16 -4.53
N LEU A 19 -10.84 -23.37 -5.12
CA LEU A 19 -9.70 -24.28 -5.13
C LEU A 19 -8.48 -23.58 -5.74
N LEU A 20 -7.36 -23.62 -5.00
CA LEU A 20 -6.14 -22.97 -5.42
C LEU A 20 -5.54 -23.71 -6.63
N ARG A 21 -5.24 -22.96 -7.70
CA ARG A 21 -4.61 -23.51 -8.89
C ARG A 21 -3.12 -23.73 -8.63
N LEU A 22 -2.73 -25.00 -8.54
CA LEU A 22 -1.33 -25.40 -8.40
C LEU A 22 -0.60 -25.33 -9.75
N GLY A 23 0.71 -25.11 -9.71
CA GLY A 23 1.61 -25.05 -10.86
C GLY A 23 3.05 -24.78 -10.41
N ASP A 24 3.92 -24.37 -11.34
CA ASP A 24 5.36 -24.19 -11.05
C ASP A 24 5.64 -23.18 -9.92
N ARG A 25 4.80 -22.15 -9.83
CA ARG A 25 4.93 -21.08 -8.85
C ARG A 25 4.26 -21.39 -7.52
N VAL A 26 3.10 -22.03 -7.57
CA VAL A 26 2.24 -22.30 -6.41
C VAL A 26 2.12 -23.81 -6.26
N SER A 27 2.76 -24.37 -5.24
CA SER A 27 2.85 -25.83 -5.05
C SER A 27 2.45 -26.22 -3.63
N GLN A 28 1.80 -27.37 -3.49
CA GLN A 28 1.43 -27.93 -2.20
C GLN A 28 2.47 -28.97 -1.78
N LYS A 29 2.96 -28.85 -0.55
CA LYS A 29 3.74 -29.86 0.17
C LYS A 29 2.87 -30.50 1.25
N VAL A 30 3.39 -31.54 1.91
CA VAL A 30 2.67 -32.27 2.97
C VAL A 30 2.23 -31.35 4.11
N ASP A 31 3.04 -30.35 4.44
CA ASP A 31 2.89 -29.46 5.60
C ASP A 31 2.72 -27.98 5.24
N ALA A 32 2.82 -27.62 3.96
CA ALA A 32 2.92 -26.22 3.55
C ALA A 32 2.35 -25.93 2.16
N LEU A 33 1.84 -24.70 2.00
CA LEU A 33 1.66 -24.08 0.70
C LEU A 33 2.90 -23.25 0.36
N VAL A 34 3.48 -23.47 -0.83
CA VAL A 34 4.68 -22.76 -1.29
C VAL A 34 4.34 -21.88 -2.47
N ILE A 35 4.53 -20.57 -2.31
CA ILE A 35 4.38 -19.56 -3.36
C ILE A 35 5.76 -18.98 -3.67
N ARG A 36 6.35 -19.35 -4.81
CA ARG A 36 7.65 -18.84 -5.27
C ARG A 36 7.47 -17.49 -5.96
N GLY A 37 8.40 -16.57 -5.75
CA GLY A 37 8.32 -15.23 -6.37
C GLY A 37 6.99 -14.56 -6.09
N ALA A 38 6.66 -14.43 -4.81
CA ALA A 38 5.41 -13.84 -4.34
C ALA A 38 5.21 -12.43 -4.91
N ARG A 39 3.96 -12.12 -5.28
CA ARG A 39 3.52 -10.87 -5.87
C ARG A 39 2.45 -10.25 -4.98
N VAL A 40 2.27 -8.94 -5.05
CA VAL A 40 1.22 -8.24 -4.30
C VAL A 40 -0.18 -8.85 -4.56
N SER A 41 -0.43 -9.33 -5.79
CA SER A 41 -1.68 -10.01 -6.18
C SER A 41 -1.89 -11.37 -5.52
N ASP A 42 -0.88 -11.96 -4.90
CA ASP A 42 -1.02 -13.20 -4.13
C ASP A 42 -1.53 -12.93 -2.72
N SER A 43 -1.60 -11.66 -2.29
CA SER A 43 -2.17 -11.31 -1.01
C SER A 43 -3.63 -11.72 -0.95
N GLY A 44 -4.03 -12.26 0.19
CA GLY A 44 -5.38 -12.77 0.39
C GLY A 44 -5.43 -13.82 1.47
N THR A 45 -6.64 -14.28 1.71
CA THR A 45 -6.89 -15.31 2.72
C THR A 45 -6.83 -16.68 2.08
N TYR A 46 -5.97 -17.55 2.63
CA TYR A 46 -5.80 -18.93 2.22
C TYR A 46 -6.39 -19.86 3.27
N VAL A 47 -7.11 -20.87 2.81
CA VAL A 47 -7.76 -21.86 3.67
C VAL A 47 -7.26 -23.24 3.29
N CYS A 48 -6.72 -23.97 4.27
CA CYS A 48 -6.41 -25.38 4.13
C CYS A 48 -7.60 -26.18 4.67
N VAL A 49 -8.16 -27.05 3.85
CA VAL A 49 -9.20 -28.00 4.27
C VAL A 49 -8.61 -29.39 4.27
N ALA A 50 -8.59 -30.02 5.45
CA ALA A 50 -8.16 -31.39 5.65
C ALA A 50 -9.38 -32.27 5.88
N ASN A 51 -9.48 -33.40 5.19
CA ASN A 51 -10.61 -34.32 5.30
C ASN A 51 -10.14 -35.76 5.51
N ASN A 52 -10.91 -36.49 6.32
CA ASN A 52 -10.75 -37.92 6.55
C ASN A 52 -12.14 -38.60 6.56
N LEU A 53 -12.19 -39.90 6.90
CA LEU A 53 -13.44 -40.68 6.96
C LEU A 53 -14.46 -40.19 8.00
N VAL A 54 -14.01 -39.43 9.00
CA VAL A 54 -14.83 -38.98 10.14
C VAL A 54 -15.35 -37.56 9.91
N GLY A 55 -14.62 -36.72 9.17
CA GLY A 55 -15.05 -35.36 8.87
C GLY A 55 -13.99 -34.52 8.17
N ALA A 56 -14.22 -33.20 8.17
CA ALA A 56 -13.30 -32.21 7.64
C ALA A 56 -13.04 -31.12 8.67
N GLU A 57 -11.80 -30.64 8.70
CA GLU A 57 -11.36 -29.49 9.49
C GLU A 57 -10.73 -28.46 8.55
N GLN A 58 -10.82 -27.19 8.93
CA GLN A 58 -10.24 -26.10 8.16
C GLN A 58 -9.39 -25.17 9.02
N ALA A 59 -8.28 -24.71 8.45
CA ALA A 59 -7.44 -23.67 9.02
C ALA A 59 -7.31 -22.51 8.03
N GLU A 60 -7.36 -21.28 8.53
CA GLU A 60 -7.35 -20.05 7.74
C GLU A 60 -6.13 -19.19 8.08
N THR A 61 -5.51 -18.59 7.07
CA THR A 61 -4.38 -17.67 7.24
C THR A 61 -4.45 -16.52 6.23
N LEU A 62 -4.01 -15.34 6.65
CA LEU A 62 -3.91 -14.15 5.80
C LEU A 62 -2.47 -13.99 5.32
N LEU A 63 -2.26 -14.05 4.00
CA LEU A 63 -1.01 -13.68 3.38
C LEU A 63 -1.06 -12.22 2.94
N THR A 64 -0.11 -11.41 3.42
CA THR A 64 0.11 -10.04 2.96
C THR A 64 1.47 -9.96 2.29
N VAL A 65 1.49 -9.74 0.98
CA VAL A 65 2.72 -9.54 0.21
C VAL A 65 2.96 -8.05 0.03
N THR A 66 4.10 -7.57 0.52
CA THR A 66 4.47 -6.15 0.47
C THR A 66 5.35 -5.82 -0.73
N ALA A 67 5.27 -4.58 -1.19
CA ALA A 67 6.18 -3.99 -2.16
C ALA A 67 6.83 -2.75 -1.53
N PRO A 68 8.14 -2.51 -1.75
CA PRO A 68 8.84 -1.38 -1.16
C PRO A 68 8.15 -0.05 -1.42
N LEU A 69 7.98 0.75 -0.38
CA LEU A 69 7.46 2.11 -0.52
C LEU A 69 8.48 3.00 -1.23
N HIS A 70 7.95 3.85 -2.11
CA HIS A 70 8.64 4.99 -2.71
C HIS A 70 7.70 6.19 -2.74
N ALA A 71 8.26 7.37 -2.50
CA ALA A 71 7.56 8.64 -2.55
C ALA A 71 8.37 9.61 -3.41
N LYS A 72 7.68 10.46 -4.17
CA LYS A 72 8.27 11.56 -4.94
C LYS A 72 7.30 12.73 -4.93
N ILE A 73 7.79 13.96 -4.73
CA ILE A 73 6.97 15.16 -4.89
C ILE A 73 7.22 15.77 -6.27
N GLU A 74 6.13 16.15 -6.94
CA GLU A 74 6.14 16.83 -8.24
C GLU A 74 5.35 18.14 -8.18
N PRO A 75 5.92 19.27 -8.65
CA PRO A 75 7.32 19.43 -9.06
C PRO A 75 8.28 19.44 -7.86
N ALA A 76 9.56 19.13 -8.09
CA ALA A 76 10.59 19.19 -7.03
C ALA A 76 10.92 20.62 -6.59
N VAL A 77 10.75 21.59 -7.49
CA VAL A 77 10.81 23.03 -7.20
C VAL A 77 9.61 23.69 -7.88
N LEU A 78 8.81 24.41 -7.12
CA LEU A 78 7.69 25.21 -7.61
C LEU A 78 7.99 26.69 -7.40
N VAL A 79 7.95 27.47 -8.47
CA VAL A 79 7.97 28.93 -8.40
C VAL A 79 6.52 29.41 -8.50
N ALA A 80 6.02 30.07 -7.46
CA ALA A 80 4.64 30.50 -7.35
C ALA A 80 4.51 32.02 -7.14
N GLU A 81 3.47 32.60 -7.74
CA GLU A 81 3.12 34.01 -7.56
C GLU A 81 2.21 34.21 -6.34
N ILE A 82 2.41 35.31 -5.63
CA ILE A 82 1.57 35.70 -4.49
C ILE A 82 0.11 35.88 -4.94
N LYS A 83 -0.85 35.46 -4.10
CA LYS A 83 -2.30 35.43 -4.37
C LYS A 83 -2.74 34.47 -5.49
N LYS A 84 -1.84 33.66 -6.05
CA LYS A 84 -2.18 32.59 -6.99
C LYS A 84 -2.21 31.23 -6.28
N PRO A 85 -2.95 30.25 -6.82
CA PRO A 85 -2.92 28.89 -6.28
C PRO A 85 -1.61 28.18 -6.64
N ALA A 86 -1.18 27.28 -5.76
CA ALA A 86 -0.03 26.40 -5.95
C ALA A 86 -0.39 24.97 -5.55
N ALA A 87 0.26 23.98 -6.17
CA ALA A 87 0.02 22.59 -5.84
C ALA A 87 1.26 21.71 -6.00
N PHE A 88 1.40 20.78 -5.06
CA PHE A 88 2.34 19.66 -5.14
C PHE A 88 1.56 18.35 -5.21
N ALA A 89 2.09 17.38 -5.95
CA ALA A 89 1.61 16.01 -5.96
C ALA A 89 2.66 15.10 -5.32
N CYS A 90 2.26 14.30 -4.34
CA CYS A 90 3.06 13.20 -3.84
C CYS A 90 2.68 11.93 -4.60
N VAL A 91 3.58 11.50 -5.50
CA VAL A 91 3.48 10.28 -6.30
C VAL A 91 4.03 9.14 -5.47
N ILE A 92 3.20 8.11 -5.25
CA ILE A 92 3.49 7.02 -4.33
C ILE A 92 3.46 5.68 -5.08
N SER A 93 4.42 4.82 -4.80
CA SER A 93 4.39 3.41 -5.22
C SER A 93 4.81 2.49 -4.08
N GLY A 94 4.41 1.23 -4.16
CA GLY A 94 4.59 0.25 -3.09
C GLY A 94 3.26 -0.14 -2.46
N SER A 95 3.28 -1.13 -1.57
CA SER A 95 2.08 -1.67 -0.94
C SER A 95 2.42 -2.44 0.35
N PRO A 96 1.58 -2.42 1.39
CA PRO A 96 0.43 -1.52 1.55
C PRO A 96 0.90 -0.08 1.80
N VAL A 97 -0.02 0.88 1.77
CA VAL A 97 0.18 2.27 2.25
C VAL A 97 -0.84 2.50 3.35
N SER A 98 -0.41 2.74 4.58
CA SER A 98 -1.29 3.00 5.73
C SER A 98 -1.57 4.48 5.92
N SER A 99 -0.57 5.35 5.70
CA SER A 99 -0.72 6.79 5.89
C SER A 99 0.11 7.61 4.91
N VAL A 100 -0.34 8.83 4.66
CA VAL A 100 0.38 9.86 3.92
C VAL A 100 0.22 11.17 4.67
N THR A 101 1.34 11.82 4.99
CA THR A 101 1.38 13.03 5.81
C THR A 101 2.19 14.12 5.11
N TRP A 102 1.62 15.32 5.02
CA TRP A 102 2.31 16.48 4.53
C TRP A 102 2.92 17.30 5.67
N MET A 103 4.15 17.76 5.46
CA MET A 103 4.84 18.69 6.34
C MET A 103 5.35 19.89 5.55
N LYS A 104 5.50 21.01 6.26
CA LYS A 104 6.20 22.19 5.81
C LYS A 104 7.26 22.53 6.85
N ASP A 105 8.51 22.61 6.42
CA ASP A 105 9.66 22.96 7.27
C ASP A 105 9.73 22.10 8.54
N GLY A 106 9.43 20.80 8.40
CA GLY A 106 9.44 19.83 9.50
C GLY A 106 8.22 19.87 10.43
N LYS A 107 7.21 20.70 10.15
CA LYS A 107 5.96 20.79 10.92
C LYS A 107 4.78 20.21 10.15
N PRO A 108 3.90 19.42 10.80
CA PRO A 108 2.68 18.93 10.16
C PRO A 108 1.82 20.08 9.65
N ILE A 109 1.33 19.97 8.41
CA ILE A 109 0.39 20.97 7.88
C ILE A 109 -1.01 20.58 8.33
N VAL A 110 -1.55 21.29 9.32
CA VAL A 110 -2.87 21.02 9.93
C VAL A 110 -4.03 21.53 9.04
N SER A 111 -3.73 22.45 8.11
CA SER A 111 -4.71 23.29 7.40
C SER A 111 -4.86 23.13 5.87
N PRO A 112 -4.17 22.26 5.11
CA PRO A 112 -4.48 22.11 3.70
C PRO A 112 -5.63 21.12 3.52
N LYS A 113 -6.54 21.41 2.59
CA LYS A 113 -7.53 20.42 2.13
C LYS A 113 -6.80 19.44 1.19
N PRO A 114 -6.38 18.25 1.65
CA PRO A 114 -5.68 17.32 0.80
C PRO A 114 -6.71 16.76 -0.19
N VAL A 115 -6.39 16.77 -1.49
CA VAL A 115 -7.23 16.09 -2.48
C VAL A 115 -6.60 14.73 -2.73
N ARG A 116 -7.32 13.67 -2.36
CA ARG A 116 -6.89 12.28 -2.54
C ARG A 116 -7.32 11.77 -3.91
N ALA A 117 -6.37 11.36 -4.73
CA ALA A 117 -6.57 10.41 -5.82
C ALA A 117 -5.83 9.11 -5.46
N ALA A 118 -6.32 7.95 -5.89
CA ALA A 118 -5.64 6.68 -5.60
C ALA A 118 -4.15 6.78 -6.02
N TYR A 119 -3.23 6.57 -5.07
CA TYR A 119 -1.76 6.67 -5.22
C TYR A 119 -1.17 8.06 -5.53
N ASN A 120 -1.99 9.11 -5.47
CA ASN A 120 -1.57 10.50 -5.65
C ASN A 120 -2.23 11.39 -4.60
N GLU A 121 -1.47 11.79 -3.58
CA GLU A 121 -1.93 12.79 -2.62
C GLU A 121 -1.50 14.18 -3.04
N LYS A 122 -2.47 15.09 -3.24
CA LYS A 122 -2.20 16.47 -3.66
C LYS A 122 -2.32 17.44 -2.49
N LEU A 123 -1.29 18.24 -2.29
CA LEU A 123 -1.29 19.39 -1.42
C LEU A 123 -1.61 20.64 -2.26
N ARG A 124 -2.72 21.33 -1.94
CA ARG A 124 -3.14 22.55 -2.64
C ARG A 124 -3.14 23.75 -1.70
N ILE A 125 -2.49 24.82 -2.15
CA ILE A 125 -2.50 26.15 -1.53
C ILE A 125 -3.41 27.02 -2.39
N GLU A 126 -4.48 27.57 -1.82
CA GLU A 126 -5.49 28.29 -2.61
C GLU A 126 -5.00 29.68 -3.06
N SER A 127 -4.26 30.35 -2.19
CA SER A 127 -3.72 31.70 -2.40
C SER A 127 -2.39 31.81 -1.68
N VAL A 128 -1.29 31.75 -2.43
CA VAL A 128 0.08 31.78 -1.90
C VAL A 128 0.37 33.10 -1.17
N THR A 129 0.97 32.99 0.01
CA THR A 129 1.51 34.12 0.80
C THR A 129 3.03 33.99 0.97
N THR A 130 3.66 34.98 1.62
CA THR A 130 5.10 34.95 1.91
C THR A 130 5.48 33.81 2.86
N GLU A 131 4.57 33.41 3.73
CA GLU A 131 4.74 32.35 4.73
C GLU A 131 4.69 30.95 4.11
N ASP A 132 4.15 30.80 2.90
CA ASP A 132 4.09 29.53 2.17
C ASP A 132 5.44 29.12 1.57
N ARG A 133 6.40 30.05 1.45
CA ARG A 133 7.77 29.71 1.05
C ARG A 133 8.36 28.68 2.01
N GLY A 134 9.02 27.65 1.48
CA GLY A 134 9.72 26.67 2.32
C GLY A 134 9.91 25.31 1.67
N MET A 135 10.39 24.37 2.49
CA MET A 135 10.57 22.98 2.13
C MET A 135 9.34 22.18 2.53
N TYR A 136 8.71 21.55 1.55
CA TYR A 136 7.57 20.66 1.74
C TYR A 136 8.05 19.21 1.76
N GLN A 137 7.48 18.41 2.67
CA GLN A 137 7.76 16.99 2.76
C GLN A 137 6.47 16.19 2.67
N CYS A 138 6.52 15.06 1.99
CA CYS A 138 5.48 14.05 1.96
C CYS A 138 6.06 12.80 2.58
N ILE A 139 5.50 12.38 3.71
CA ILE A 139 5.85 11.16 4.42
C ILE A 139 4.81 10.11 4.07
N VAL A 140 5.25 8.94 3.61
CA VAL A 140 4.43 7.79 3.28
C VAL A 140 4.83 6.64 4.19
N GLU A 141 3.84 5.98 4.77
CA GLU A 141 4.04 4.94 5.77
C GLU A 141 3.23 3.69 5.46
N ASN A 142 3.75 2.55 5.89
CA ASN A 142 3.02 1.32 6.15
C ASN A 142 3.57 0.66 7.40
N ASP A 143 2.97 -0.46 7.81
CA ASP A 143 3.32 -1.17 9.06
C ASP A 143 4.77 -1.67 9.13
N TYR A 144 5.53 -1.57 8.03
CA TYR A 144 6.90 -2.08 7.90
C TYR A 144 7.93 -1.01 7.48
N GLN A 145 7.49 0.10 6.89
CA GLN A 145 8.36 1.06 6.21
C GLN A 145 7.80 2.49 6.31
N ILE A 146 8.72 3.43 6.51
CA ILE A 146 8.47 4.86 6.33
C ILE A 146 9.38 5.37 5.19
N ARG A 147 8.84 6.24 4.35
CA ARG A 147 9.55 6.93 3.27
C ARG A 147 9.17 8.41 3.24
N GLN A 148 10.08 9.24 2.76
CA GLN A 148 9.82 10.66 2.60
C GLN A 148 10.33 11.17 1.25
N ALA A 149 9.67 12.20 0.75
CA ALA A 149 10.12 12.99 -0.39
C ALA A 149 10.04 14.48 -0.05
N THR A 150 10.86 15.30 -0.72
CA THR A 150 10.96 16.74 -0.45
C THR A 150 10.80 17.56 -1.73
N ALA A 151 10.20 18.73 -1.62
CA ALA A 151 10.14 19.75 -2.66
C ALA A 151 10.27 21.16 -2.08
N GLU A 152 10.66 22.14 -2.89
CA GLU A 152 10.82 23.53 -2.49
C GLU A 152 9.77 24.42 -3.16
N LEU A 153 9.10 25.27 -2.38
CA LEU A 153 8.30 26.39 -2.89
C LEU A 153 9.10 27.68 -2.82
N ARG A 154 9.25 28.33 -3.97
CA ARG A 154 9.88 29.64 -4.15
C ARG A 154 8.84 30.65 -4.62
N LEU A 155 9.06 31.92 -4.30
CA LEU A 155 8.24 33.02 -4.81
C LEU A 155 8.87 33.57 -6.09
N GLY A 156 8.04 33.80 -7.11
CA GLY A 156 8.42 34.38 -8.40
C GLY A 156 7.80 35.74 -8.63
#